data_AF-A0A292YWY4-F1
#
_entry.id   AF-A0A292YWY4-F1
#
_cell.length_a   1.000
_cell.length_b   1.000
_cell.length_c   1.000
_cell.angle_alpha   90.00
_cell.angle_beta   90.00
_cell.angle_gamma   90.00
#
_symmetry.space_group_name_H-M   'P 1'
#
loop_
_entity.id
_entity.type
_entity.pdbx_description
1 polymer ?
#
loop_
_entity_poly.entity_id
_entity_poly.type
_entity_poly.pdbx_seq_one_letter_code
_entity_poly.pdbx_strand_id
1 'polypeptide(L)'
;MAGGATCSRRSAPTRCSPCCGPPRVEGLANARACVDRCRRDDLAPAVAQTDVKGDRSLGPSQQAAPDLYLRIVDSDADSITVRETKTHTSFSADADEIVVPPTRATGPGDADWAVSFAVPVDTPELSRHVSAYLPGELDGFGLPIPSRHKLLGSLTVFDDVPIPRDRVFRDRRPELAGSSRTSPTGMSSAAAIRPITPDVDHARLRRTVRRVQTNTTPGGDDGSTTQHVVSGSLVVRLASRGAEQEGTRCESGTAPQR
;
A
#
# COMPACT_ATOMS: atom_id res chain seq x y z
N MET A 1 -48.19 -63.29 -4.27
CA MET A 1 -49.31 -62.76 -5.06
C MET A 1 -49.10 -61.28 -5.27
N ALA A 2 -49.29 -60.84 -6.51
CA ALA A 2 -48.95 -59.53 -7.05
C ALA A 2 -49.86 -58.40 -6.55
N GLY A 3 -49.41 -57.15 -6.75
CA GLY A 3 -50.30 -55.99 -6.79
C GLY A 3 -49.60 -54.67 -6.44
N GLY A 4 -48.89 -54.09 -7.40
CA GLY A 4 -48.29 -52.76 -7.27
C GLY A 4 -49.28 -51.62 -7.43
N ALA A 5 -48.90 -50.46 -6.92
CA ALA A 5 -49.32 -49.15 -7.42
C ALA A 5 -48.17 -48.17 -7.21
N THR A 6 -47.57 -47.73 -8.31
CA THR A 6 -46.59 -46.64 -8.38
C THR A 6 -47.31 -45.30 -8.36
N CYS A 7 -46.82 -44.34 -7.57
CA CYS A 7 -47.00 -42.93 -7.87
C CYS A 7 -45.79 -42.15 -7.34
N SER A 8 -45.14 -41.46 -8.27
CA SER A 8 -43.87 -40.77 -8.13
C SER A 8 -44.00 -39.50 -7.26
N ARG A 9 -43.14 -39.40 -6.24
CA ARG A 9 -42.69 -38.10 -5.73
C ARG A 9 -41.18 -38.16 -5.58
N ARG A 10 -40.51 -37.25 -6.31
CA ARG A 10 -39.07 -37.01 -6.25
C ARG A 10 -38.72 -36.68 -4.80
N SER A 11 -38.09 -37.62 -4.11
CA SER A 11 -37.39 -37.36 -2.87
C SER A 11 -36.17 -36.51 -3.20
N ALA A 12 -36.18 -35.28 -2.72
CA ALA A 12 -35.08 -34.31 -2.83
C ALA A 12 -33.76 -34.92 -2.33
N PRO A 13 -32.60 -34.51 -2.88
CA PRO A 13 -31.32 -35.04 -2.45
C PRO A 13 -31.09 -34.65 -0.98
N THR A 14 -30.70 -35.65 -0.21
CA THR A 14 -30.17 -35.56 1.15
C THR A 14 -29.16 -34.41 1.20
N ARG A 15 -29.46 -33.35 1.96
CA ARG A 15 -28.51 -32.27 2.22
C ARG A 15 -27.36 -32.87 3.03
N CYS A 16 -26.22 -33.09 2.36
CA CYS A 16 -24.93 -33.12 3.02
C CYS A 16 -24.77 -31.84 3.88
N SER A 17 -24.11 -32.01 5.02
CA SER A 17 -23.92 -31.08 6.13
C SER A 17 -23.88 -29.59 5.78
N PRO A 18 -24.52 -28.71 6.59
CA PRO A 18 -24.25 -27.29 6.54
C PRO A 18 -22.98 -27.01 7.35
N CYS A 19 -21.81 -27.15 6.73
CA CYS A 19 -20.56 -26.56 7.22
C CYS A 19 -20.62 -25.02 7.17
N CYS A 20 -21.57 -24.49 6.40
CA CYS A 20 -21.91 -23.08 6.35
C CYS A 20 -22.83 -22.76 7.54
N GLY A 21 -22.23 -22.29 8.64
CA GLY A 21 -22.98 -21.61 9.69
C GLY A 21 -23.83 -20.45 9.14
N PRO A 22 -24.81 -19.95 9.91
CA PRO A 22 -25.72 -18.90 9.47
C PRO A 22 -24.97 -17.63 9.00
N PRO A 23 -25.59 -16.77 8.17
CA PRO A 23 -24.95 -15.58 7.64
C PRO A 23 -24.58 -14.64 8.79
N ARG A 24 -23.30 -14.61 9.17
CA ARG A 24 -22.88 -13.91 10.37
C ARG A 24 -22.90 -12.39 10.15
N VAL A 25 -23.86 -11.74 10.80
CA VAL A 25 -23.97 -10.28 11.02
C VAL A 25 -22.77 -9.73 11.85
N GLU A 26 -21.89 -10.62 12.29
CA GLU A 26 -20.71 -10.40 13.14
C GLU A 26 -19.70 -9.41 12.55
N GLY A 27 -19.47 -9.42 11.24
CA GLY A 27 -18.45 -8.56 10.61
C GLY A 27 -18.67 -7.04 10.82
N LEU A 28 -19.93 -6.59 10.81
CA LEU A 28 -20.25 -5.18 11.08
C LEU A 28 -20.07 -4.83 12.56
N ALA A 29 -20.41 -5.76 13.47
CA ALA A 29 -20.19 -5.57 14.90
C ALA A 29 -18.70 -5.48 15.22
N ASN A 30 -17.88 -6.35 14.61
CA ASN A 30 -16.42 -6.34 14.72
C ASN A 30 -15.81 -5.04 14.19
N ALA A 31 -16.29 -4.56 13.03
CA ALA A 31 -15.84 -3.29 12.47
C ALA A 31 -16.16 -2.11 13.41
N ARG A 32 -17.36 -2.08 14.03
CA ARG A 32 -17.72 -1.07 15.02
C ARG A 32 -16.85 -1.17 16.27
N ALA A 33 -16.64 -2.37 16.79
CA ALA A 33 -15.77 -2.60 17.94
C ALA A 33 -14.32 -2.16 17.66
N CYS A 34 -13.82 -2.36 16.44
CA CYS A 34 -12.54 -1.84 16.00
C CYS A 34 -12.51 -0.30 16.00
N VAL A 35 -13.52 0.35 15.44
CA VAL A 35 -13.62 1.81 15.44
C VAL A 35 -13.70 2.37 16.87
N ASP A 36 -14.49 1.74 17.73
CA ASP A 36 -14.62 2.15 19.13
C ASP A 36 -13.32 1.96 19.91
N ARG A 37 -12.56 0.88 19.63
CA ARG A 37 -11.22 0.67 20.17
C ARG A 37 -10.27 1.78 19.73
N CYS A 38 -10.17 2.05 18.43
CA CYS A 38 -9.32 3.12 17.91
C CYS A 38 -9.66 4.49 18.52
N ARG A 39 -10.96 4.80 18.71
CA ARG A 39 -11.39 6.06 19.32
C ARG A 39 -11.09 6.15 20.81
N ARG A 40 -11.32 5.07 21.55
CA ARG A 40 -11.12 5.04 23.01
C ARG A 40 -9.65 5.12 23.37
N ASP A 41 -8.82 4.42 22.61
CA ASP A 41 -7.40 4.21 22.93
C ASP A 41 -6.48 5.12 22.08
N ASP A 42 -7.06 6.03 21.28
CA ASP A 42 -6.38 6.97 20.37
C ASP A 42 -5.37 6.31 19.42
N LEU A 43 -5.74 5.14 18.89
CA LEU A 43 -4.87 4.35 18.02
C LEU A 43 -4.83 4.94 16.61
N ALA A 44 -3.65 4.95 16.00
CA ALA A 44 -3.43 5.39 14.64
C ALA A 44 -3.45 4.18 13.67
N PRO A 45 -4.51 3.99 12.86
CA PRO A 45 -4.57 2.89 11.91
C PRO A 45 -3.88 3.22 10.59
N ALA A 46 -3.10 2.29 10.05
CA ALA A 46 -2.67 2.29 8.65
C ALA A 46 -3.52 1.33 7.81
N VAL A 47 -3.79 1.69 6.55
CA VAL A 47 -4.63 0.88 5.66
C VAL A 47 -3.75 0.16 4.63
N ALA A 48 -3.64 -1.16 4.77
CA ALA A 48 -2.90 -2.04 3.87
C ALA A 48 -3.85 -2.62 2.81
N GLN A 49 -4.27 -1.76 1.87
CA GLN A 49 -5.24 -2.15 0.85
C GLN A 49 -4.58 -2.91 -0.31
N THR A 50 -3.50 -2.37 -0.87
CA THR A 50 -2.99 -2.74 -2.19
C THR A 50 -2.15 -4.01 -2.18
N ASP A 51 -2.62 -5.08 -2.82
CA ASP A 51 -1.83 -6.30 -3.07
C ASP A 51 -0.74 -6.09 -4.15
N VAL A 52 0.18 -7.05 -4.31
CA VAL A 52 1.21 -7.06 -5.37
C VAL A 52 0.60 -7.15 -6.78
N LYS A 53 -0.57 -7.80 -6.89
CA LYS A 53 -1.45 -7.88 -8.06
C LYS A 53 -0.99 -8.73 -9.25
N GLY A 54 0.31 -8.99 -9.41
CA GLY A 54 0.82 -9.80 -10.52
C GLY A 54 0.38 -9.32 -11.90
N ASP A 55 -0.19 -10.22 -12.71
CA ASP A 55 -0.81 -9.83 -13.98
C ASP A 55 -2.09 -9.05 -13.73
N ARG A 56 -2.04 -7.75 -14.02
CA ARG A 56 -3.14 -6.81 -13.76
C ARG A 56 -4.36 -7.04 -14.66
N SER A 57 -4.23 -7.83 -15.73
CA SER A 57 -5.36 -8.21 -16.59
C SER A 57 -6.22 -9.33 -15.99
N LEU A 58 -5.69 -10.05 -15.00
CA LEU A 58 -6.33 -11.23 -14.40
C LEU A 58 -6.92 -10.95 -13.01
N GLY A 59 -7.89 -11.76 -12.61
CA GLY A 59 -8.39 -11.81 -11.23
C GLY A 59 -7.50 -12.55 -10.26
N PRO A 60 -7.72 -12.41 -8.94
CA PRO A 60 -6.96 -13.12 -7.91
C PRO A 60 -6.92 -14.64 -8.14
N SER A 61 -8.08 -15.26 -8.36
CA SER A 61 -8.20 -16.69 -8.68
C SER A 61 -7.61 -17.12 -10.02
N GLN A 62 -7.30 -16.16 -10.90
CA GLN A 62 -6.78 -16.42 -12.25
C GLN A 62 -5.27 -16.19 -12.34
N GLN A 63 -4.63 -15.70 -11.27
CA GLN A 63 -3.19 -15.52 -11.25
C GLN A 63 -2.47 -16.85 -11.36
N ALA A 64 -1.30 -16.86 -12.00
CA ALA A 64 -0.45 -18.06 -12.09
C ALA A 64 0.02 -18.55 -10.70
N ALA A 65 0.20 -17.61 -9.77
CA ALA A 65 0.43 -17.90 -8.35
C ALA A 65 -0.73 -17.31 -7.52
N PRO A 66 -1.39 -18.10 -6.66
CA PRO A 66 -2.48 -17.61 -5.80
C PRO A 66 -2.00 -16.56 -4.78
N ASP A 67 -0.70 -16.59 -4.52
CA ASP A 67 0.05 -15.85 -3.53
C ASP A 67 0.48 -14.45 -4.07
N LEU A 68 -0.32 -13.88 -4.98
CA LEU A 68 -0.15 -12.52 -5.51
C LEU A 68 -1.16 -11.53 -4.91
N TYR A 69 -2.12 -12.05 -4.16
CA TYR A 69 -3.15 -11.34 -3.43
C TYR A 69 -3.34 -12.00 -2.07
N LEU A 70 -3.53 -11.18 -1.04
CA LEU A 70 -3.84 -11.68 0.29
C LEU A 70 -5.11 -12.51 0.30
N ARG A 71 -4.98 -13.70 0.87
CA ARG A 71 -6.05 -14.70 0.96
C ARG A 71 -6.04 -15.44 2.28
N ILE A 72 -7.16 -16.06 2.57
CA ILE A 72 -7.28 -17.01 3.67
C ILE A 72 -6.69 -18.35 3.20
N VAL A 73 -5.74 -18.88 3.96
CA VAL A 73 -5.10 -20.18 3.69
C VAL A 73 -5.65 -21.29 4.57
N ASP A 74 -6.12 -20.93 5.78
CA ASP A 74 -6.75 -21.84 6.72
C ASP A 74 -7.82 -21.11 7.55
N SER A 75 -8.74 -21.84 8.17
CA SER A 75 -9.89 -21.28 8.85
C SER A 75 -10.48 -22.27 9.84
N ASP A 76 -10.46 -21.92 11.12
CA ASP A 76 -11.04 -22.72 12.20
C ASP A 76 -12.16 -21.94 12.94
N ALA A 77 -12.63 -22.46 14.07
CA ALA A 77 -13.72 -21.84 14.83
C ALA A 77 -13.31 -20.51 15.50
N ASP A 78 -12.03 -20.34 15.82
CA ASP A 78 -11.49 -19.26 16.66
C ASP A 78 -10.77 -18.18 15.84
N SER A 79 -10.24 -18.54 14.67
CA SER A 79 -9.41 -17.69 13.82
C SER A 79 -9.51 -18.02 12.32
N ILE A 80 -8.96 -17.12 11.50
CA ILE A 80 -8.59 -17.38 10.11
C ILE A 80 -7.08 -17.18 9.96
N THR A 81 -6.42 -18.01 9.18
CA THR A 81 -5.00 -17.81 8.85
C THR A 81 -4.90 -17.15 7.49
N VAL A 82 -4.17 -16.05 7.41
CA VAL A 82 -3.98 -15.30 6.17
C VAL A 82 -2.52 -15.32 5.73
N ARG A 83 -2.31 -15.32 4.42
CA ARG A 83 -0.99 -15.22 3.82
C ARG A 83 -0.98 -14.16 2.74
N GLU A 84 0.20 -13.62 2.50
CA GLU A 84 0.65 -12.75 1.41
C GLU A 84 1.00 -11.32 1.83
N THR A 85 1.16 -10.45 0.84
CA THR A 85 1.83 -9.18 1.01
C THR A 85 0.98 -8.02 0.48
N LYS A 86 0.95 -6.94 1.26
CA LYS A 86 0.43 -5.63 0.86
C LYS A 86 1.59 -4.69 0.55
N THR A 87 1.43 -3.92 -0.51
CA THR A 87 2.43 -2.99 -1.04
C THR A 87 2.04 -1.55 -0.74
N HIS A 88 3.06 -0.70 -0.55
CA HIS A 88 2.92 0.73 -0.35
C HIS A 88 1.96 1.11 0.79
N THR A 89 2.03 0.39 1.92
CA THR A 89 1.24 0.72 3.10
C THR A 89 1.82 2.00 3.74
N SER A 90 1.24 3.14 3.38
CA SER A 90 1.62 4.45 3.92
C SER A 90 1.45 4.49 5.45
N PHE A 91 2.36 5.18 6.14
CA PHE A 91 2.30 5.43 7.59
C PHE A 91 2.41 4.17 8.48
N SER A 92 2.54 2.98 7.91
CA SER A 92 2.61 1.71 8.66
C SER A 92 3.81 1.55 9.60
N ALA A 93 4.85 2.39 9.48
CA ALA A 93 5.97 2.39 10.42
C ALA A 93 5.59 2.98 11.79
N ASP A 94 4.66 3.95 11.78
CA ASP A 94 4.25 4.74 12.93
C ASP A 94 2.81 4.43 13.38
N ALA A 95 2.20 3.38 12.81
CA ALA A 95 0.84 2.96 13.11
C ALA A 95 0.78 2.00 14.31
N ASP A 96 -0.36 1.95 14.99
CA ASP A 96 -0.65 0.97 16.04
C ASP A 96 -1.41 -0.25 15.51
N GLU A 97 -2.28 -0.03 14.52
CA GLU A 97 -3.15 -1.05 13.92
C GLU A 97 -3.02 -1.03 12.38
N ILE A 98 -3.05 -2.20 11.76
CA ILE A 98 -3.11 -2.39 10.31
C ILE A 98 -4.51 -2.87 9.95
N VAL A 99 -5.24 -2.05 9.18
CA VAL A 99 -6.53 -2.40 8.60
C VAL A 99 -6.32 -2.94 7.19
N VAL A 100 -6.83 -4.13 6.93
CA VAL A 100 -6.65 -4.86 5.67
C VAL A 100 -8.00 -4.99 4.98
N PRO A 101 -8.32 -4.11 4.01
CA PRO A 101 -9.44 -4.32 3.10
C PRO A 101 -8.99 -5.11 1.85
N PRO A 102 -9.93 -5.70 1.09
CA PRO A 102 -9.62 -6.27 -0.21
C PRO A 102 -9.27 -5.16 -1.22
N THR A 103 -8.27 -5.41 -2.08
CA THR A 103 -7.80 -4.44 -3.08
C THR A 103 -8.87 -4.03 -4.09
N ARG A 104 -9.70 -4.99 -4.49
CA ARG A 104 -10.60 -4.89 -5.64
C ARG A 104 -11.89 -5.62 -5.36
N ALA A 105 -12.90 -5.34 -6.18
CA ALA A 105 -14.07 -6.19 -6.25
C ALA A 105 -13.64 -7.61 -6.64
N THR A 106 -14.11 -8.58 -5.88
CA THR A 106 -13.87 -10.02 -6.06
C THR A 106 -15.09 -10.64 -6.75
N GLY A 107 -14.86 -11.54 -7.70
CA GLY A 107 -15.93 -12.33 -8.30
C GLY A 107 -16.33 -13.52 -7.41
N PRO A 108 -17.36 -14.29 -7.78
CA PRO A 108 -17.79 -15.48 -7.04
C PRO A 108 -16.68 -16.53 -6.83
N GLY A 109 -15.72 -16.62 -7.76
CA GLY A 109 -14.56 -17.52 -7.67
C GLY A 109 -13.42 -17.01 -6.79
N ASP A 110 -13.50 -15.77 -6.30
CA ASP A 110 -12.43 -15.11 -5.53
C ASP A 110 -12.75 -15.10 -4.01
N ALA A 111 -13.49 -16.11 -3.51
CA ALA A 111 -13.97 -16.13 -2.14
C ALA A 111 -12.84 -16.03 -1.10
N ASP A 112 -11.75 -16.79 -1.26
CA ASP A 112 -10.63 -16.78 -0.30
C ASP A 112 -9.87 -15.44 -0.25
N TRP A 113 -9.97 -14.63 -1.30
CA TRP A 113 -9.39 -13.27 -1.36
C TRP A 113 -10.38 -12.19 -0.89
N ALA A 114 -11.65 -12.55 -0.66
CA ALA A 114 -12.69 -11.64 -0.19
C ALA A 114 -12.67 -11.53 1.35
N VAL A 115 -11.53 -11.10 1.89
CA VAL A 115 -11.27 -11.01 3.32
C VAL A 115 -11.00 -9.57 3.76
N SER A 116 -11.43 -9.21 4.97
CA SER A 116 -11.07 -7.95 5.61
C SER A 116 -11.01 -8.06 7.12
N PHE A 117 -10.00 -7.44 7.73
CA PHE A 117 -9.74 -7.50 9.18
C PHE A 117 -8.86 -6.33 9.64
N ALA A 118 -8.62 -6.22 10.94
CA ALA A 118 -7.58 -5.34 11.50
C ALA A 118 -6.73 -6.05 12.57
N VAL A 119 -5.43 -5.80 12.57
CA VAL A 119 -4.49 -6.40 13.53
C VAL A 119 -3.46 -5.39 14.05
N PRO A 120 -2.97 -5.57 15.28
CA PRO A 120 -1.86 -4.77 15.81
C PRO A 120 -0.60 -4.91 14.95
N VAL A 121 0.21 -3.84 14.88
CA VAL A 121 1.46 -3.84 14.09
C VAL A 121 2.54 -4.80 14.58
N ASP A 122 2.43 -5.28 15.82
CA ASP A 122 3.31 -6.24 16.49
C ASP A 122 2.76 -7.67 16.50
N THR A 123 1.71 -7.93 15.70
CA THR A 123 1.16 -9.28 15.55
C THR A 123 2.28 -10.25 15.12
N PRO A 124 2.41 -11.41 15.78
CA PRO A 124 3.34 -12.45 15.35
C PRO A 124 3.19 -12.78 13.86
N GLU A 125 4.32 -13.10 13.22
CA GLU A 125 4.41 -13.44 11.79
C GLU A 125 3.97 -12.32 10.80
N LEU A 126 3.61 -11.14 11.30
CA LEU A 126 3.46 -9.91 10.52
C LEU A 126 4.79 -9.16 10.48
N SER A 127 5.34 -8.96 9.27
CA SER A 127 6.55 -8.16 9.09
C SER A 127 6.33 -6.97 8.15
N ARG A 128 7.09 -5.90 8.37
CA ARG A 128 7.00 -4.65 7.59
C ARG A 128 8.39 -4.25 7.12
N HIS A 129 8.61 -4.30 5.82
CA HIS A 129 9.83 -3.82 5.20
C HIS A 129 9.63 -2.39 4.75
N VAL A 130 10.14 -1.44 5.53
CA VAL A 130 9.98 -0.01 5.29
C VAL A 130 10.94 0.45 4.20
N SER A 131 10.43 1.19 3.22
CA SER A 131 11.27 1.75 2.16
C SER A 131 12.24 2.78 2.71
N ALA A 132 13.44 2.88 2.12
CA ALA A 132 14.36 3.95 2.42
C ALA A 132 13.70 5.32 2.21
N TYR A 133 13.94 6.23 3.14
CA TYR A 133 13.62 7.64 2.96
C TYR A 133 14.74 8.31 2.16
N LEU A 134 14.39 9.33 1.36
CA LEU A 134 15.25 10.13 0.46
C LEU A 134 16.77 9.99 0.73
N PRO A 135 17.60 9.74 -0.32
CA PRO A 135 19.04 9.61 -0.14
C PRO A 135 19.68 10.95 0.24
N GLY A 136 20.68 10.91 1.13
CA GLY A 136 21.50 12.07 1.50
C GLY A 136 21.14 12.72 2.84
N GLU A 137 21.87 13.77 3.22
CA GLU A 137 21.54 14.56 4.41
C GLU A 137 20.31 15.42 4.15
N LEU A 138 19.39 15.41 5.12
CA LEU A 138 18.16 16.20 5.05
C LEU A 138 18.43 17.62 5.56
N ASP A 139 18.80 18.52 4.67
CA ASP A 139 19.05 19.91 5.03
C ASP A 139 17.74 20.72 5.10
N GLY A 140 17.57 21.52 6.15
CA GLY A 140 16.32 22.26 6.38
C GLY A 140 16.04 23.38 5.37
N PHE A 141 17.03 23.79 4.57
CA PHE A 141 16.91 24.90 3.64
C PHE A 141 16.50 24.44 2.23
N GLY A 142 17.20 23.44 1.68
CA GLY A 142 16.94 22.80 0.40
C GLY A 142 15.81 21.79 0.45
N LEU A 143 15.61 21.15 1.60
CA LEU A 143 14.57 20.13 1.84
C LEU A 143 13.63 20.52 2.99
N PRO A 144 12.97 21.70 2.97
CA PRO A 144 12.27 22.26 4.13
C PRO A 144 11.07 21.43 4.63
N ILE A 145 10.42 20.70 3.72
CA ILE A 145 9.31 19.80 4.05
C ILE A 145 9.83 18.41 4.44
N PRO A 146 10.60 17.70 3.58
CA PRO A 146 11.06 16.35 3.90
C PRO A 146 12.06 16.27 5.06
N SER A 147 12.77 17.35 5.39
CA SER A 147 13.61 17.40 6.60
C SER A 147 12.83 17.33 7.91
N ARG A 148 11.54 17.67 7.89
CA ARG A 148 10.68 17.75 9.09
C ARG A 148 9.54 16.74 9.07
N HIS A 149 9.04 16.40 7.89
CA HIS A 149 7.87 15.53 7.72
C HIS A 149 8.23 14.32 6.88
N LYS A 150 8.31 13.17 7.54
CA LYS A 150 8.59 11.88 6.91
C LYS A 150 7.28 11.15 6.72
N LEU A 151 7.07 10.65 5.51
CA LEU A 151 6.01 9.70 5.21
C LEU A 151 6.68 8.48 4.62
N LEU A 152 6.61 7.36 5.34
CA LEU A 152 7.20 6.11 4.93
C LEU A 152 6.12 5.16 4.43
N GLY A 153 6.45 4.38 3.41
CA GLY A 153 5.66 3.25 2.97
C GLY A 153 6.37 1.96 3.35
N SER A 154 5.60 0.89 3.54
CA SER A 154 6.18 -0.45 3.72
C SER A 154 5.60 -1.46 2.73
N LEU A 155 6.37 -2.52 2.52
CA LEU A 155 5.87 -3.82 2.12
C LEU A 155 5.45 -4.55 3.41
N THR A 156 4.16 -4.84 3.56
CA THR A 156 3.61 -5.53 4.73
C THR A 156 3.38 -6.98 4.38
N VAL A 157 4.14 -7.89 4.98
CA VAL A 157 4.14 -9.34 4.69
C VAL A 157 3.43 -10.07 5.82
N PHE A 158 2.46 -10.90 5.45
CA PHE A 158 1.72 -11.80 6.33
C PHE A 158 2.19 -13.24 6.04
N ASP A 159 2.97 -13.81 6.96
CA ASP A 159 3.50 -15.18 6.84
C ASP A 159 2.66 -16.15 7.69
N ASP A 160 1.54 -16.62 7.16
CA ASP A 160 0.60 -17.49 7.90
C ASP A 160 0.11 -16.90 9.23
N VAL A 161 -0.34 -15.65 9.19
CA VAL A 161 -0.76 -14.91 10.37
C VAL A 161 -2.15 -15.35 10.81
N PRO A 162 -2.34 -15.85 12.06
CA PRO A 162 -3.66 -16.15 12.60
C PRO A 162 -4.37 -14.87 13.04
N ILE A 163 -5.59 -14.67 12.55
CA ILE A 163 -6.44 -13.51 12.81
C ILE A 163 -7.67 -13.96 13.61
N PRO A 164 -7.81 -13.49 14.87
CA PRO A 164 -8.98 -13.79 15.69
C PRO A 164 -10.30 -13.38 15.02
N ARG A 165 -11.35 -14.20 15.18
CA ARG A 165 -12.65 -13.97 14.53
C ARG A 165 -13.32 -12.63 14.87
N ASP A 166 -13.10 -12.11 16.08
CA ASP A 166 -13.60 -10.81 16.55
C ASP A 166 -12.92 -9.61 15.86
N ARG A 167 -11.80 -9.84 15.18
CA ARG A 167 -11.08 -8.83 14.37
C ARG A 167 -11.38 -8.91 12.88
N VAL A 168 -12.17 -9.90 12.45
CA VAL A 168 -12.54 -10.10 11.04
C VAL A 168 -13.84 -9.35 10.71
N PHE A 169 -13.78 -8.48 9.70
CA PHE A 169 -14.92 -7.70 9.20
C PHE A 169 -15.59 -8.39 8.02
N ARG A 170 -14.84 -9.20 7.28
CA ARG A 170 -15.32 -9.97 6.14
C ARG A 170 -14.53 -11.28 6.00
N ASP A 171 -15.24 -12.39 5.85
CA ASP A 171 -14.70 -13.73 5.62
C ASP A 171 -15.44 -14.39 4.45
N ARG A 172 -14.76 -14.58 3.31
CA ARG A 172 -15.29 -15.27 2.12
C ARG A 172 -16.64 -14.78 1.62
N ARG A 173 -16.85 -13.46 1.65
CA ARG A 173 -18.08 -12.81 1.13
C ARG A 173 -17.77 -11.95 -0.10
N PRO A 174 -17.51 -12.55 -1.27
CA PRO A 174 -17.12 -11.80 -2.47
C PRO A 174 -18.19 -10.82 -2.96
N GLU A 175 -19.47 -11.10 -2.71
CA GLU A 175 -20.59 -10.24 -3.05
C GLU A 175 -20.55 -8.87 -2.34
N LEU A 176 -19.87 -8.80 -1.20
CA LEU A 176 -19.71 -7.55 -0.45
C LEU A 176 -18.51 -6.73 -0.93
N ALA A 177 -17.55 -7.31 -1.65
CA ALA A 177 -16.34 -6.63 -2.10
C ALA A 177 -16.56 -5.56 -3.18
N GLY A 178 -17.53 -5.77 -4.06
CA GLY A 178 -17.94 -4.74 -5.02
C GLY A 178 -18.59 -3.53 -4.34
N SER A 179 -19.35 -3.77 -3.26
CA SER A 179 -20.16 -2.76 -2.58
C SER A 179 -19.35 -1.80 -1.70
N SER A 180 -18.18 -2.21 -1.17
CA SER A 180 -17.34 -1.35 -0.32
C SER A 180 -16.78 -0.13 -1.05
N ARG A 181 -16.77 -0.13 -2.39
CA ARG A 181 -16.40 1.04 -3.20
C ARG A 181 -17.57 1.99 -3.45
N THR A 182 -18.80 1.49 -3.43
CA THR A 182 -20.01 2.21 -3.86
C THR A 182 -20.88 2.66 -2.68
N SER A 183 -20.72 2.06 -1.49
CA SER A 183 -21.44 2.49 -0.30
C SER A 183 -20.93 3.85 0.19
N PRO A 184 -21.78 4.87 0.35
CA PRO A 184 -21.40 6.16 0.92
C PRO A 184 -20.98 6.07 2.41
N THR A 185 -21.13 4.90 3.03
CA THR A 185 -21.06 4.65 4.48
C THR A 185 -19.74 4.06 5.01
N GLY A 186 -18.61 4.27 4.33
CA GLY A 186 -17.37 4.47 5.10
C GLY A 186 -16.23 3.47 4.97
N MET A 187 -15.63 3.38 3.79
CA MET A 187 -14.18 3.18 3.70
C MET A 187 -13.52 4.08 2.64
N SER A 188 -14.26 4.43 1.58
CA SER A 188 -13.75 5.36 0.56
C SER A 188 -13.63 6.82 1.05
N SER A 189 -14.37 7.23 2.09
CA SER A 189 -14.37 8.61 2.59
C SER A 189 -13.24 8.92 3.58
N ALA A 190 -12.59 7.90 4.17
CA ALA A 190 -11.37 8.09 4.95
C ALA A 190 -10.10 8.14 4.08
N ALA A 191 -10.17 7.62 2.84
CA ALA A 191 -9.07 7.65 1.88
C ALA A 191 -8.93 9.00 1.14
N ALA A 192 -9.86 9.94 1.33
CA ALA A 192 -9.53 11.34 1.16
C ALA A 192 -8.63 11.73 2.34
N ILE A 193 -7.36 11.32 2.29
CA ILE A 193 -6.29 12.03 2.97
C ILE A 193 -6.48 13.47 2.47
N ARG A 194 -7.13 14.32 3.29
CA ARG A 194 -6.91 15.75 3.19
C ARG A 194 -5.41 15.84 3.13
N PRO A 195 -4.80 16.39 2.07
CA PRO A 195 -3.36 16.53 2.07
C PRO A 195 -3.05 17.19 3.41
N ILE A 196 -2.31 16.48 4.26
CA ILE A 196 -1.70 17.09 5.44
C ILE A 196 -0.67 17.99 4.79
N THR A 197 -1.13 19.13 4.27
CA THR A 197 -0.30 20.20 3.79
C THR A 197 0.33 20.71 5.08
N PRO A 198 1.63 20.47 5.30
CA PRO A 198 2.24 20.79 6.59
C PRO A 198 2.33 22.31 6.72
N ASP A 199 1.30 23.02 7.20
CA ASP A 199 1.19 24.50 7.18
C ASP A 199 1.69 25.15 5.86
N VAL A 200 1.71 24.40 4.75
CA VAL A 200 2.21 24.89 3.47
C VAL A 200 1.03 25.48 2.74
N ASP A 201 0.91 26.79 2.83
CA ASP A 201 0.01 27.55 1.97
C ASP A 201 0.52 27.45 0.52
N HIS A 202 0.04 26.43 -0.19
CA HIS A 202 0.39 26.20 -1.59
C HIS A 202 0.00 27.38 -2.48
N ALA A 203 -1.03 28.16 -2.13
CA ALA A 203 -1.41 29.34 -2.91
C ALA A 203 -0.39 30.47 -2.70
N ARG A 204 0.07 30.70 -1.47
CA ARG A 204 1.15 31.64 -1.15
C ARG A 204 2.49 31.20 -1.74
N LEU A 205 2.82 29.91 -1.67
CA LEU A 205 4.02 29.36 -2.30
C LEU A 205 4.02 29.60 -3.81
N ARG A 206 2.90 29.27 -4.49
CA ARG A 206 2.73 29.52 -5.93
C ARG A 206 2.86 31.01 -6.27
N ARG A 207 2.25 31.90 -5.49
CA ARG A 207 2.39 33.36 -5.68
C ARG A 207 3.83 33.82 -5.52
N THR A 208 4.53 33.29 -4.52
CA THR A 208 5.94 33.64 -4.24
C THR A 208 6.87 33.16 -5.35
N VAL A 209 6.74 31.91 -5.78
CA VAL A 209 7.52 31.35 -6.89
C VAL A 209 7.27 32.14 -8.18
N ARG A 210 6.00 32.44 -8.49
CA ARG A 210 5.67 33.26 -9.67
C ARG A 210 6.29 34.65 -9.60
N ARG A 211 6.25 35.31 -8.43
CA ARG A 211 6.86 36.63 -8.21
C ARG A 211 8.38 36.60 -8.40
N VAL A 212 9.05 35.56 -7.90
CA VAL A 212 10.50 35.39 -8.10
C VAL A 212 10.80 35.20 -9.58
N GLN A 213 10.10 34.28 -10.27
CA GLN A 213 10.30 34.01 -11.69
C GLN A 213 10.04 35.22 -12.59
N THR A 214 9.03 36.03 -12.29
CA THR A 214 8.74 37.25 -13.07
C THR A 214 9.74 38.37 -12.81
N ASN A 215 10.44 38.36 -11.67
CA ASN A 215 11.48 39.35 -11.34
C ASN A 215 12.87 38.95 -11.87
N THR A 216 13.05 37.71 -12.35
CA THR A 216 14.32 37.24 -12.95
C THR A 216 14.35 37.29 -14.47
N THR A 217 13.29 37.74 -15.15
CA THR A 217 13.32 37.99 -16.60
C THR A 217 14.03 39.32 -16.85
N PRO A 218 15.23 39.36 -17.50
CA PRO A 218 15.93 40.60 -17.73
C PRO A 218 15.23 41.38 -18.86
N GLY A 219 14.85 42.62 -18.58
CA GLY A 219 14.77 43.65 -19.61
C GLY A 219 16.10 44.37 -19.64
N GLY A 220 16.85 44.25 -20.73
CA GLY A 220 18.04 45.08 -21.00
C GLY A 220 19.27 44.28 -21.42
N ASP A 221 19.78 44.60 -22.61
CA ASP A 221 21.07 44.17 -23.17
C ASP A 221 22.25 44.64 -22.31
N ASP A 222 22.97 43.72 -21.68
CA ASP A 222 24.41 43.82 -21.46
C ASP A 222 25.06 42.43 -21.29
N GLY A 223 26.04 42.16 -22.17
CA GLY A 223 26.60 40.85 -22.46
C GLY A 223 27.48 40.20 -21.37
N SER A 224 27.21 40.38 -20.08
CA SER A 224 27.88 39.60 -19.04
C SER A 224 27.06 39.51 -17.75
N THR A 225 26.05 38.64 -17.72
CA THR A 225 25.42 38.24 -16.46
C THR A 225 25.32 36.72 -16.37
N THR A 226 26.09 36.15 -15.44
CA THR A 226 26.03 34.74 -15.07
C THR A 226 24.63 34.42 -14.54
N GLN A 227 23.83 33.74 -15.36
CA GLN A 227 22.53 33.23 -14.97
C GLN A 227 22.69 32.13 -13.92
N HIS A 228 22.52 32.46 -12.65
CA HIS A 228 22.20 31.46 -11.63
C HIS A 228 20.71 31.16 -11.68
N VAL A 229 20.31 30.43 -12.72
CA VAL A 229 19.01 29.73 -12.70
C VAL A 229 19.16 28.61 -11.69
N VAL A 230 18.62 28.81 -10.48
CA VAL A 230 18.37 27.68 -9.57
C VAL A 230 17.18 26.91 -10.14
N SER A 231 17.45 26.19 -11.23
CA SER A 231 16.63 25.08 -11.70
C SER A 231 17.08 23.89 -10.88
N GLY A 232 16.13 23.25 -10.18
CA GLY A 232 16.35 21.97 -9.53
C GLY A 232 16.73 20.93 -10.58
N SER A 233 18.02 20.79 -10.83
CA SER A 233 18.66 19.70 -11.57
C SER A 233 20.14 19.76 -11.22
N LEU A 234 20.59 18.70 -10.55
CA LEU A 234 21.98 18.29 -10.40
C LEU A 234 22.92 18.90 -11.47
N VAL A 235 23.84 19.78 -11.05
CA VAL A 235 25.02 20.14 -11.85
C VAL A 235 26.26 19.69 -11.09
N VAL A 236 26.77 18.51 -11.46
CA VAL A 236 28.14 18.10 -11.17
C VAL A 236 29.06 18.99 -12.01
N ARG A 237 29.80 19.90 -11.38
CA ARG A 237 30.92 20.62 -12.02
C ARG A 237 32.18 19.75 -11.93
N LEU A 238 32.49 19.03 -13.01
CA LEU A 238 33.87 18.62 -13.31
C LEU A 238 34.64 19.87 -13.73
N ALA A 239 35.51 20.36 -12.85
CA ALA A 239 36.43 21.45 -13.18
C ALA A 239 37.63 20.88 -13.93
N SER A 240 37.61 20.96 -15.27
CA SER A 240 38.83 20.89 -16.06
C SER A 240 39.54 22.25 -15.95
N ARG A 241 40.61 22.32 -15.14
CA ARG A 241 41.63 23.37 -15.31
C ARG A 241 42.75 22.81 -16.16
N GLY A 242 42.94 23.41 -17.33
CA GLY A 242 44.15 23.22 -18.11
C GLY A 242 45.36 23.72 -17.32
N ALA A 243 46.35 22.85 -17.17
CA ALA A 243 47.73 23.23 -16.99
C ALA A 243 48.48 22.62 -18.18
N GLU A 244 48.92 23.46 -19.11
CA GLU A 244 49.98 23.10 -20.04
C GLU A 244 51.28 22.99 -19.23
N GLN A 245 51.96 21.85 -19.29
CA GLN A 245 53.24 21.69 -19.98
C GLN A 245 53.91 20.35 -19.67
N GLU A 246 54.68 19.92 -20.67
CA GLU A 246 55.76 18.95 -20.67
C GLU A 246 55.42 17.46 -20.76
N GLY A 247 55.74 16.93 -21.94
CA GLY A 247 55.45 15.58 -22.36
C GLY A 247 56.42 14.54 -21.82
N THR A 248 55.95 13.31 -21.85
CA THR A 248 56.83 12.15 -22.05
C THR A 248 56.01 11.01 -22.66
N ARG A 249 56.38 10.67 -23.90
CA ARG A 249 56.44 9.33 -24.52
C ARG A 249 55.59 8.22 -23.88
N CYS A 250 54.63 7.70 -24.66
CA CYS A 250 54.06 6.37 -24.46
C CYS A 250 55.10 5.31 -24.83
N GLU A 251 55.50 4.47 -23.87
CA GLU A 251 55.99 3.13 -24.14
C GLU A 251 54.97 2.10 -23.63
N SER A 252 54.58 1.22 -24.55
CA SER A 252 53.78 0.02 -24.33
C SER A 252 54.62 -1.08 -23.67
N GLY A 253 54.04 -1.82 -22.72
CA GLY A 253 54.46 -3.21 -22.49
C GLY A 253 54.48 -3.73 -21.05
N THR A 254 53.58 -4.69 -20.81
CA THR A 254 53.82 -5.96 -20.10
C THR A 254 53.85 -5.98 -18.56
N ALA A 255 52.91 -6.76 -18.01
CA ALA A 255 52.78 -7.13 -16.60
C ALA A 255 53.91 -8.06 -16.11
N PRO A 256 54.26 -8.07 -14.80
CA PRO A 256 55.04 -9.14 -14.22
C PRO A 256 54.11 -10.21 -13.59
N GLN A 257 54.32 -11.45 -13.99
CA GLN A 257 53.90 -12.62 -13.23
C GLN A 257 54.72 -12.71 -11.93
N ARG A 258 54.03 -12.93 -10.80
CA ARG A 258 54.37 -13.94 -9.79
C ARG A 258 53.24 -14.12 -8.79
#